data_AF-A0A450T4Z4-F1
#
_entry.id   AF-A0A450T4Z4-F1
#
_cell.length_a   1.000
_cell.length_b   1.000
_cell.length_c   1.000
_cell.angle_alpha   90.00
_cell.angle_beta   90.00
_cell.angle_gamma   90.00
#
_symmetry.space_group_name_H-M   'P 1'
#
loop_
_entity.id
_entity.type
_entity.pdbx_description
1 polymer ?
#
loop_
_entity_poly.entity_id
_entity_poly.type
_entity_poly.pdbx_seq_one_letter_code
_entity_poly.pdbx_strand_id
1 'polypeptide(L)' 'MATFPKTEEEIIALANDVAGGLQTHSDIFPAPPVDALTLENSITAYAS' A
#
# COMPACT_ATOMS: atom_id res chain seq x y z
N MET A 1 -13.05 6.23 -16.06
CA MET A 1 -12.35 4.93 -16.12
C MET A 1 -11.27 4.95 -15.06
N ALA A 2 -11.03 3.83 -14.36
CA ALA A 2 -9.90 3.77 -13.44
C ALA A 2 -8.59 3.94 -14.22
N THR A 3 -7.71 4.80 -13.72
CA THR A 3 -6.36 4.95 -14.25
C THR A 3 -5.48 3.97 -13.51
N PHE A 4 -4.97 2.96 -14.20
CA PHE A 4 -4.03 2.01 -13.62
C PHE A 4 -2.60 2.57 -13.71
N PRO A 5 -1.75 2.28 -12.72
CA PRO A 5 -0.32 2.54 -12.80
C PRO A 5 0.26 1.94 -14.09
N LYS A 6 1.14 2.69 -14.74
CA LYS A 6 1.87 2.29 -15.95
C LYS A 6 3.37 2.28 -15.74
N THR A 7 3.87 3.00 -14.73
CA THR A 7 5.28 2.99 -14.34
C THR A 7 5.45 2.32 -12.98
N GLU A 8 6.68 1.88 -12.71
CA GLU A 8 7.06 1.31 -11.42
C GLU A 8 6.93 2.33 -10.28
N GLU A 9 7.26 3.60 -10.55
CA GLU A 9 7.07 4.69 -9.61
C GLU A 9 5.60 4.88 -9.23
N GLU A 10 4.67 4.77 -10.20
CA GLU A 10 3.23 4.82 -9.94
C GLU A 10 2.74 3.60 -9.15
N ILE A 11 3.34 2.42 -9.34
CA ILE A 11 3.02 1.22 -8.55
C ILE A 11 3.48 1.41 -7.10
N ILE A 12 4.70 1.92 -6.89
CA ILE A 12 5.24 2.20 -5.55
C ILE A 12 4.40 3.27 -4.86
N ALA A 13 4.00 4.33 -5.56
CA ALA A 13 3.12 5.37 -5.02
C ALA A 13 1.78 4.79 -4.55
N LEU A 14 1.11 4.00 -5.41
CA LEU A 14 -0.13 3.33 -5.05
C LEU A 14 0.04 2.41 -3.83
N ALA A 15 1.15 1.66 -3.76
CA ALA A 15 1.39 0.75 -2.64
C ALA A 15 1.56 1.51 -1.32
N ASN A 16 2.26 2.65 -1.33
CA ASN A 16 2.39 3.52 -0.16
C ASN A 16 1.02 4.12 0.26
N ASP A 17 0.20 4.56 -0.71
CA ASP A 17 -1.15 5.06 -0.42
C ASP A 17 -2.03 3.99 0.25
N VAL A 18 -1.95 2.74 -0.23
CA VAL A 18 -2.66 1.60 0.38
C VAL A 18 -2.18 1.35 1.81
N ALA A 19 -0.86 1.32 2.04
CA ALA A 19 -0.31 1.09 3.36
C ALA A 19 -0.71 2.20 4.35
N GLY A 20 -0.63 3.47 3.95
CA GLY A 20 -1.08 4.61 4.75
C GLY A 20 -2.58 4.58 5.05
N GLY A 21 -3.39 4.15 4.07
CA GLY A 21 -4.83 3.92 4.27
C GLY A 21 -5.12 2.85 5.31
N LEU A 22 -4.41 1.71 5.26
CA LEU A 22 -4.55 0.63 6.25
C LEU A 22 -4.17 1.07 7.67
N GLN A 23 -3.16 1.94 7.82
CA GLN A 23 -2.78 2.49 9.13
C GLN A 23 -3.82 3.48 9.65
N THR A 24 -4.30 4.37 8.79
CA THR A 24 -5.15 5.51 9.19
C THR A 24 -6.60 5.10 9.43
N HIS A 25 -7.08 4.06 8.73
CA HIS A 25 -8.49 3.65 8.71
C HIS A 25 -8.72 2.24 9.28
N SER A 26 -8.04 1.93 10.39
CA SER A 26 -8.22 0.66 11.11
C SER A 26 -9.64 0.49 11.67
N ASP A 27 -10.42 1.55 11.78
CA ASP A 27 -11.84 1.51 12.13
C ASP A 27 -12.73 0.94 11.00
N ILE A 28 -12.34 1.19 9.74
CA ILE A 28 -13.07 0.74 8.55
C ILE A 28 -12.65 -0.68 8.15
N PHE A 29 -11.35 -0.99 8.32
CA PHE A 29 -10.82 -2.32 8.00
C PHE A 29 -9.97 -2.86 9.16
N PRO A 30 -10.60 -3.32 10.25
CA PRO A 30 -9.92 -3.64 11.52
C PRO A 30 -9.07 -4.90 11.49
N ALA A 31 -9.28 -5.79 10.52
CA ALA A 31 -8.54 -7.03 10.38
C ALA A 31 -8.17 -7.24 8.89
N PRO A 32 -7.26 -6.42 8.35
CA PRO A 32 -6.85 -6.57 6.97
C PRO A 32 -6.11 -7.91 6.77
N PRO A 33 -6.25 -8.57 5.61
CA PRO A 33 -5.54 -9.81 5.30
C PRO A 33 -4.02 -9.70 5.35
N VAL A 34 -3.52 -8.47 5.15
CA VAL A 34 -2.11 -8.10 5.26
C VAL A 34 -2.05 -6.89 6.17
N ASP A 35 -1.24 -6.95 7.22
CA ASP A 35 -1.03 -5.81 8.11
C ASP A 35 -0.19 -4.72 7.41
N ALA A 36 -0.41 -3.47 7.80
CA ALA A 36 0.22 -2.33 7.13
C ALA A 36 1.75 -2.36 7.23
N LEU A 37 2.30 -2.84 8.36
CA LEU A 37 3.75 -2.88 8.57
C LEU A 37 4.42 -3.93 7.66
N THR A 38 3.81 -5.11 7.52
CA THR A 38 4.28 -6.13 6.57
C THR A 38 4.24 -5.62 5.14
N LEU A 39 3.20 -4.86 4.78
CA LEU A 39 3.11 -4.23 3.45
C LEU A 39 4.22 -3.18 3.24
N GLU A 40 4.45 -2.27 4.18
CA GLU A 40 5.54 -1.27 4.10
C GLU A 40 6.93 -1.90 3.97
N ASN A 41 7.19 -2.97 4.73
CA ASN A 41 8.45 -3.71 4.63
C ASN A 41 8.64 -4.33 3.24
N SER A 42 7.56 -4.86 2.65
CA SER A 42 7.58 -5.43 1.31
C SER A 42 7.81 -4.37 0.23
N ILE A 43 7.20 -3.18 0.38
CA ILE A 43 7.41 -2.03 -0.53
C ILE A 43 8.87 -1.56 -0.46
N THR A 44 9.42 -1.44 0.74
CA THR A 44 10.81 -1.01 0.95
C THR A 44 11.80 -1.99 0.33
N ALA A 45 11.58 -3.30 0.51
CA ALA A 45 12.41 -4.34 -0.09
C ALA A 45 12.28 -4.42 -1.61
N TYR A 46 11.13 -4.02 -2.17
CA TYR A 46 10.91 -3.96 -3.62
C TYR A 46 11.59 -2.76 -4.26
N ALA A 47 11.60 -1.60 -3.58
CA ALA A 47 12.16 -0.35 -4.09
C ALA A 47 13.67 -0.22 -3.91
N SER A 48 14.31 -1.14 -3.16
CA SER A 48 15.75 -1.19 -2.89
C SER A 48 16.52 -2.04 -3.90
#